data_AF-A0A7W5GT66-F1
#
_entry.id   AF-A0A7W5GT66-F1
#
_cell.length_a   1.000
_cell.length_b   1.000
_cell.length_c   1.000
_cell.angle_alpha   90.00
_cell.angle_beta   90.00
_cell.angle_gamma   90.00
#
_symmetry.space_group_name_H-M   'P 1'
#
loop_
_entity.id
_entity.type
_entity.pdbx_description
1 polymer ?
#
loop_
_entity_poly.entity_id
_entity_poly.type
_entity_poly.pdbx_seq_one_letter_code
_entity_poly.pdbx_strand_id
1 'polypeptide(L)'
;MRKILLTAGLALIPMIATTAFAQSSGEVDPSQGKARPVAPTTPAERSEARGERKDAGAAAARGPQIGEGQAQPTTAPKVSRSDRKSANAKRRAATKQANQAGELSRGGNTDAPERQKP
;
A
#
# COMPACT_ATOMS: atom_id res chain seq x y z
N MET A 1 57.52 3.32 -38.99
CA MET A 1 57.36 2.59 -37.71
C MET A 1 55.94 2.79 -37.14
N ARG A 2 54.90 2.29 -37.82
CA ARG A 2 53.48 2.41 -37.39
C ARG A 2 52.74 1.08 -37.45
N LYS A 3 53.46 -0.04 -37.50
CA LYS A 3 52.90 -1.40 -37.65
C LYS A 3 53.06 -2.28 -36.41
N ILE A 4 53.65 -1.75 -35.33
CA ILE A 4 53.86 -2.49 -34.07
C ILE A 4 52.71 -2.24 -33.07
N LEU A 5 51.92 -1.18 -33.26
CA LEU A 5 50.86 -0.82 -32.33
C LEU A 5 49.54 -1.58 -32.53
N LEU A 6 49.41 -2.41 -33.57
CA LEU A 6 48.16 -3.14 -33.84
C LEU A 6 48.13 -4.57 -33.28
N THR A 7 49.26 -5.11 -32.82
CA THR A 7 49.34 -6.51 -32.35
C THR A 7 49.22 -6.65 -30.83
N ALA A 8 49.28 -5.56 -30.05
CA ALA A 8 49.17 -5.61 -28.59
C ALA A 8 47.73 -5.54 -28.05
N GLY A 9 46.75 -5.11 -28.87
CA GLY A 9 45.34 -4.98 -28.44
C GLY A 9 44.51 -6.27 -28.48
N LEU A 10 45.03 -7.34 -29.10
CA LEU A 10 44.29 -8.59 -29.35
C LEU A 10 44.58 -9.70 -28.33
N ALA A 11 45.38 -9.43 -27.30
CA ALA A 11 45.73 -10.40 -26.26
C ALA A 11 44.93 -10.24 -24.95
N LEU A 12 44.01 -9.28 -24.86
CA LEU A 12 43.25 -8.98 -23.64
C LEU A 12 41.74 -9.31 -23.73
N ILE A 13 41.35 -10.12 -24.72
CA ILE A 13 39.95 -10.55 -24.88
C ILE A 13 39.60 -11.88 -24.18
N PRO A 14 40.51 -12.84 -23.90
CA PRO A 14 40.06 -14.10 -23.31
C PRO A 14 39.78 -14.02 -21.80
N MET A 15 40.13 -12.93 -21.10
CA MET A 15 39.94 -12.82 -19.65
C MET A 15 38.52 -12.46 -19.19
N ILE A 16 37.56 -12.23 -20.10
CA ILE A 16 36.14 -12.00 -19.74
C ILE A 16 35.33 -13.31 -19.83
N ALA A 17 35.86 -14.35 -20.48
CA ALA A 17 35.12 -15.59 -20.74
C ALA A 17 35.02 -16.55 -19.54
N THR A 18 35.74 -16.30 -18.43
CA THR A 18 35.76 -17.21 -17.27
C THR A 18 34.77 -16.87 -16.15
N THR A 19 34.06 -15.74 -16.21
CA THR A 19 33.06 -15.38 -15.18
C THR A 19 31.65 -15.89 -15.49
N ALA A 20 31.39 -16.43 -16.69
CA ALA A 20 30.07 -16.90 -17.11
C ALA A 20 29.69 -18.31 -16.60
N PHE A 21 30.64 -19.09 -16.06
CA PHE A 21 30.39 -20.45 -15.53
C PHE A 21 30.42 -20.54 -14.00
N ALA A 22 30.36 -19.41 -13.28
CA ALA A 22 30.11 -19.38 -11.86
C ALA A 22 28.61 -19.27 -11.53
N GLN A 23 27.73 -19.75 -12.41
CA GLN A 23 26.41 -20.24 -11.99
C GLN A 23 26.63 -21.58 -11.28
N SER A 24 27.33 -21.55 -10.14
CA SER A 24 27.32 -22.65 -9.19
C SER A 24 25.86 -22.95 -8.90
N SER A 25 25.47 -24.20 -9.12
CA SER A 25 24.22 -24.80 -8.65
C SER A 25 23.89 -24.27 -7.26
N GLY A 26 23.04 -23.26 -7.21
CA GLY A 26 22.77 -22.52 -5.98
C GLY A 26 21.85 -23.35 -5.11
N GLU A 27 22.40 -24.17 -4.24
CA GLU A 27 21.76 -24.40 -2.96
C GLU A 27 21.64 -23.02 -2.30
N VAL A 28 20.43 -22.47 -2.39
CA VAL A 28 20.05 -21.25 -1.71
C VAL A 28 20.26 -21.54 -0.23
N ASP A 29 21.21 -20.84 0.40
CA ASP A 29 21.41 -20.88 1.83
C ASP A 29 20.04 -20.72 2.52
N PRO A 30 19.58 -21.70 3.31
CA PRO A 30 18.25 -21.65 3.93
C PRO A 30 18.08 -20.43 4.85
N SER A 31 19.17 -19.78 5.26
CA SER A 31 19.15 -18.53 6.03
C SER A 31 19.00 -17.26 5.18
N GLN A 32 19.32 -17.32 3.88
CA GLN A 32 19.28 -16.20 2.92
C GLN A 32 18.14 -16.36 1.89
N GLY A 33 17.52 -17.52 1.83
CA GLY A 33 16.41 -17.82 0.91
C GLY A 33 15.11 -17.12 1.28
N LYS A 34 14.42 -16.57 0.28
CA LYS A 34 13.04 -16.10 0.48
C LYS A 34 12.17 -17.29 0.88
N ALA A 35 11.41 -17.15 1.96
CA ALA A 35 10.46 -18.17 2.40
C ALA A 35 9.50 -18.54 1.26
N ARG A 36 9.17 -19.83 1.16
CA ARG A 36 8.20 -20.32 0.17
C ARG A 36 6.83 -19.64 0.43
N PRO A 37 6.06 -19.34 -0.62
CA PRO A 37 4.71 -18.80 -0.46
C PRO A 37 3.86 -19.73 0.43
N VAL A 38 3.28 -19.18 1.48
CA VAL A 38 2.37 -19.92 2.38
C VAL A 38 0.94 -19.80 1.84
N ALA A 39 0.12 -20.82 2.09
CA ALA A 39 -1.29 -20.82 1.72
C ALA A 39 -2.04 -19.61 2.33
N PRO A 40 -3.00 -19.02 1.61
CA PRO A 40 -3.78 -17.89 2.12
C PRO A 40 -4.65 -18.32 3.30
N THR A 41 -4.79 -17.44 4.29
CA THR A 41 -5.64 -17.68 5.45
C THR A 41 -7.11 -17.76 5.07
N THR A 42 -7.84 -18.66 5.72
CA THR A 42 -9.28 -18.84 5.52
C THR A 42 -10.06 -17.61 6.04
N PRO A 43 -11.30 -17.39 5.57
CA PRO A 43 -12.14 -16.30 6.10
C PRO A 43 -12.40 -16.40 7.61
N ALA A 44 -12.50 -17.62 8.14
CA ALA A 44 -12.69 -17.87 9.57
C ALA A 44 -11.46 -17.42 10.37
N GLU A 45 -10.26 -17.89 10.01
CA GLU A 45 -9.00 -17.46 10.63
C GLU A 45 -8.81 -15.94 10.58
N ARG A 46 -9.18 -15.32 9.45
CA ARG A 46 -9.10 -13.87 9.30
C ARG A 46 -10.09 -13.12 10.20
N SER A 47 -11.26 -13.70 10.44
CA SER A 47 -12.28 -13.10 11.31
C SER A 47 -11.87 -13.18 12.79
N GLU A 48 -11.31 -14.31 13.21
CA GLU A 48 -10.77 -14.54 14.55
C GLU A 48 -9.60 -13.59 14.83
N ALA A 49 -8.61 -13.55 13.93
CA ALA A 49 -7.47 -12.63 14.03
C ALA A 49 -7.86 -11.14 14.01
N ARG A 50 -9.04 -10.79 13.48
CA ARG A 50 -9.58 -9.42 13.57
C ARG A 50 -10.24 -9.17 14.92
N GLY A 51 -10.94 -10.17 15.48
CA GLY A 51 -11.48 -10.12 16.83
C GLY A 51 -10.40 -9.86 17.86
N GLU A 52 -9.35 -10.70 17.87
CA GLU A 52 -8.22 -10.57 18.78
C GLU A 52 -7.54 -9.19 18.70
N ARG A 53 -7.29 -8.70 17.48
CA ARG A 53 -6.70 -7.36 17.28
C ARG A 53 -7.59 -6.24 17.78
N LYS A 54 -8.91 -6.38 17.64
CA LYS A 54 -9.87 -5.39 18.12
C LYS A 54 -9.87 -5.34 19.65
N ASP A 55 -9.84 -6.49 20.30
CA ASP A 55 -9.87 -6.58 21.76
C ASP A 55 -8.54 -6.09 22.37
N ALA A 56 -7.41 -6.49 21.79
CA ALA A 56 -6.10 -5.98 22.18
C ALA A 56 -5.99 -4.46 21.96
N GLY A 57 -6.45 -3.96 20.81
CA GLY A 57 -6.47 -2.53 20.52
C GLY A 57 -7.39 -1.75 21.47
N ALA A 58 -8.55 -2.32 21.81
CA ALA A 58 -9.47 -1.71 22.77
C ALA A 58 -8.89 -1.67 24.19
N ALA A 59 -8.22 -2.74 24.62
CA ALA A 59 -7.54 -2.78 25.90
C ALA A 59 -6.38 -1.77 25.97
N ALA A 60 -5.56 -1.69 24.92
CA ALA A 60 -4.48 -0.73 24.83
C ALA A 60 -4.99 0.73 24.81
N ALA A 61 -6.07 1.01 24.09
CA ALA A 61 -6.67 2.34 24.00
C ALA A 61 -7.27 2.82 25.34
N ARG A 62 -7.69 1.91 26.23
CA ARG A 62 -8.19 2.28 27.57
C ARG A 62 -7.08 2.78 28.50
N GLY A 63 -5.82 2.37 28.28
CA GLY A 63 -4.69 2.73 29.14
C GLY A 63 -4.82 2.23 30.59
N PRO A 64 -3.90 2.62 31.50
CA PRO A 64 -4.02 2.34 32.93
C PRO A 64 -5.27 3.02 33.50
N GLN A 65 -6.27 2.24 33.91
CA GLN A 65 -7.48 2.77 34.57
C GLN A 65 -7.18 2.98 36.06
N ILE A 66 -6.62 4.14 36.40
CA ILE A 66 -6.31 4.51 37.78
C ILE A 66 -7.56 5.17 38.39
N GLY A 67 -8.35 4.39 39.15
CA GLY A 67 -9.50 4.85 39.95
C GLY A 67 -10.82 4.16 39.63
N GLU A 68 -11.83 4.36 40.49
CA GLU A 68 -13.25 4.05 40.21
C GLU A 68 -13.74 4.99 39.09
N GLY A 69 -13.33 4.69 37.87
CA GLY A 69 -13.61 5.52 36.70
C GLY A 69 -15.10 5.53 36.41
N GLN A 70 -15.75 6.67 36.66
CA GLN A 70 -17.04 7.03 36.07
C GLN A 70 -17.09 6.56 34.61
N ALA A 71 -18.12 5.78 34.27
CA ALA A 71 -18.32 5.27 32.92
C ALA A 71 -18.23 6.44 31.93
N GLN A 72 -17.34 6.34 30.94
CA GLN A 72 -17.24 7.33 29.89
C GLN A 72 -18.63 7.57 29.29
N PRO A 73 -19.05 8.85 29.12
CA PRO A 73 -20.38 9.16 28.65
C PRO A 73 -20.61 8.45 27.32
N THR A 74 -21.75 7.76 27.25
CA THR A 74 -22.20 6.98 26.10
C THR A 74 -22.00 7.79 24.83
N THR A 75 -21.25 7.24 23.88
CA THR A 75 -21.10 7.80 22.53
C THR A 75 -22.47 8.26 22.02
N ALA A 76 -22.51 9.46 21.42
CA ALA A 76 -23.75 10.03 20.89
C ALA A 76 -24.56 8.99 20.09
N PRO A 77 -25.90 8.99 20.20
CA PRO A 77 -26.73 7.99 19.55
C PRO A 77 -26.43 7.93 18.06
N LYS A 78 -26.26 6.70 17.56
CA LYS A 78 -25.94 6.47 16.15
C LYS A 78 -27.07 7.04 15.28
N VAL A 79 -26.72 7.97 14.40
CA VAL A 79 -27.65 8.52 13.42
C VAL A 79 -28.29 7.38 12.61
N SER A 80 -29.62 7.42 12.49
CA SER A 80 -30.38 6.37 11.82
C SER A 80 -29.92 6.19 10.35
N ARG A 81 -30.19 5.02 9.77
CA ARG A 81 -29.82 4.76 8.37
C ARG A 81 -30.59 5.67 7.41
N SER A 82 -31.86 5.96 7.70
CA SER A 82 -32.70 6.88 6.91
C SER A 82 -32.13 8.29 6.91
N ASP A 83 -31.72 8.80 8.06
CA ASP A 83 -31.18 10.17 8.18
C ASP A 83 -29.84 10.31 7.48
N ARG A 84 -28.98 9.29 7.57
CA ARG A 84 -27.74 9.25 6.79
C ARG A 84 -27.99 9.21 5.29
N LYS A 85 -29.03 8.50 4.84
CA LYS A 85 -29.40 8.43 3.42
C LYS A 85 -29.91 9.78 2.92
N SER A 86 -30.79 10.44 3.69
CA SER A 86 -31.34 11.76 3.32
C SER A 86 -30.26 12.84 3.30
N ALA A 87 -29.37 12.87 4.30
CA ALA A 87 -28.24 13.79 4.34
C ALA A 87 -27.30 13.61 3.13
N ASN A 88 -27.00 12.36 2.77
CA ASN A 88 -26.19 12.07 1.58
C ASN A 88 -26.88 12.48 0.27
N ALA A 89 -28.20 12.30 0.17
CA ALA A 89 -28.96 12.76 -0.98
C ALA A 89 -28.91 14.28 -1.13
N LYS A 90 -29.10 15.03 -0.03
CA LYS A 90 -28.97 16.50 0.01
C LYS A 90 -27.59 16.95 -0.42
N ARG A 91 -26.53 16.35 0.14
CA ARG A 91 -25.15 16.65 -0.25
C ARG A 91 -24.89 16.42 -1.74
N ARG A 92 -25.35 15.30 -2.29
CA ARG A 92 -25.20 15.01 -3.71
C ARG A 92 -25.95 16.00 -4.59
N ALA A 93 -27.15 16.43 -4.20
CA ALA A 93 -27.92 17.43 -4.92
C ALA A 93 -27.18 18.78 -4.94
N ALA A 94 -26.67 19.23 -3.79
CA ALA A 94 -25.87 20.45 -3.68
C ALA A 94 -24.59 20.37 -4.54
N THR A 95 -23.85 19.25 -4.49
CA THR A 95 -22.68 19.03 -5.35
C THR A 95 -23.03 19.07 -6.83
N LYS A 96 -24.18 18.52 -7.24
CA LYS A 96 -24.64 18.58 -8.64
C LYS A 96 -24.96 20.02 -9.06
N GLN A 97 -25.62 20.80 -8.20
CA GLN A 97 -25.92 22.20 -8.47
C GLN A 97 -24.64 23.03 -8.58
N ALA A 98 -23.71 22.87 -7.64
CA ALA A 98 -22.41 23.56 -7.68
C ALA A 98 -21.58 23.16 -8.91
N ASN A 99 -21.62 21.88 -9.32
CA ASN A 99 -21.00 21.43 -10.58
C ASN A 99 -21.63 22.08 -11.82
N GLN A 100 -22.96 22.23 -11.85
CA GLN A 100 -23.68 22.88 -12.94
C GLN A 100 -23.42 24.39 -12.99
N ALA A 101 -23.30 25.03 -11.83
CA ALA A 101 -22.94 26.43 -11.69
C ALA A 101 -21.45 26.72 -11.98
N GLY A 102 -20.63 25.68 -12.16
CA GLY A 102 -19.19 25.83 -12.39
C GLY A 102 -18.40 26.23 -11.14
N GLU A 103 -19.00 26.17 -9.95
CA GLU A 103 -18.39 26.52 -8.67
C GLU A 103 -17.38 25.46 -8.18
N LEU A 104 -17.43 24.26 -8.76
CA LEU A 104 -16.51 23.17 -8.44
C LEU A 104 -15.45 23.05 -9.53
N SER A 105 -14.17 23.04 -9.12
CA SER A 105 -13.05 22.77 -10.02
C SER A 105 -13.25 21.40 -10.69
N ARG A 106 -13.24 21.38 -12.03
CA ARG A 106 -13.28 20.15 -12.84
C ARG A 106 -11.92 19.46 -12.82
N GLY A 107 -11.48 19.00 -11.66
CA GLY A 107 -10.19 18.36 -11.56
C GLY A 107 -9.69 18.39 -10.13
N GLY A 108 -9.75 17.24 -9.47
CA GLY A 108 -8.88 17.02 -8.32
C GLY A 108 -7.43 17.08 -8.81
N ASN A 109 -6.64 17.92 -8.15
CA ASN A 109 -5.29 18.37 -8.47
C ASN A 109 -5.19 19.36 -9.63
N THR A 110 -4.89 20.62 -9.29
CA THR A 110 -4.31 21.63 -10.19
C THR A 110 -2.97 21.21 -10.79
N ASP A 111 -2.39 20.08 -10.36
CA ASP A 111 -1.12 19.52 -10.80
C ASP A 111 -1.24 18.42 -11.87
N ALA A 112 -2.45 17.99 -12.23
CA ALA A 112 -2.64 16.97 -13.26
C ALA A 112 -2.90 17.65 -14.61
N PRO A 113 -2.02 17.51 -15.63
CA PRO A 113 -2.28 18.07 -16.94
C PRO A 113 -3.53 17.39 -17.51
N GLU A 114 -4.55 18.19 -17.79
CA GLU A 114 -5.77 17.75 -18.45
C GLU A 114 -5.37 17.04 -19.75
N ARG A 115 -5.60 15.73 -19.83
CA ARG A 115 -5.50 15.02 -21.09
C ARG A 115 -6.63 15.52 -21.97
N GLN A 116 -6.34 16.53 -22.79
CA GLN A 116 -7.16 16.85 -23.95
C GLN A 116 -7.25 15.58 -24.80
N LYS A 117 -8.46 15.06 -24.94
CA LYS A 117 -8.75 13.96 -25.85
C LYS A 117 -8.80 14.55 -27.28
N PRO A 118 -8.20 13.90 -28.29
CA PRO A 118 -8.24 14.36 -29.68
C PRO A 118 -9.66 14.38 -30.24
#